data_AF-A0A238UNZ6-F1
#
_entry.id   AF-A0A238UNZ6-F1
#
_cell.length_a   1.000
_cell.length_b   1.000
_cell.length_c   1.000
_cell.angle_alpha   90.00
_cell.angle_beta   90.00
_cell.angle_gamma   90.00
#
_symmetry.space_group_name_H-M   'P 1'
#
loop_
_entity.id
_entity.type
_entity.pdbx_description
1 polymer ?
#
loop_
_entity_poly.entity_id
_entity_poly.type
_entity_poly.pdbx_seq_one_letter_code
_entity_poly.pdbx_strand_id
1 'polypeptide(L)' 'MKIFKLNVDLYPQSGNTYDSYAETLASLGNKKEAIKNYKKAFQLNPKNTNAQEQVKKLESI' A
#
# COMPACT_ATOMS: atom_id res chain seq x y z
N MET A 1 -0.57 13.98 1.10
CA MET A 1 -1.92 13.37 1.21
C MET A 1 -2.14 12.80 2.61
N LYS A 2 -2.73 13.59 3.54
CA LYS A 2 -2.99 13.14 4.92
C LYS A 2 -4.22 12.21 5.02
N ILE A 3 -5.13 12.27 4.04
CA ILE A 3 -6.40 11.54 4.03
C ILE A 3 -6.18 10.01 3.93
N PHE A 4 -5.28 9.54 3.08
CA PHE A 4 -5.03 8.09 2.97
C PHE A 4 -4.37 7.49 4.22
N LYS A 5 -3.48 8.24 4.89
CA LYS A 5 -2.95 7.84 6.18
C LYS A 5 -4.06 7.77 7.24
N LEU A 6 -4.93 8.78 7.30
CA LEU A 6 -6.08 8.77 8.19
C LEU A 6 -7.02 7.57 7.93
N ASN A 7 -7.22 7.17 6.67
CA ASN A 7 -8.01 5.99 6.35
C ASN A 7 -7.39 4.69 6.89
N VAL A 8 -6.05 4.59 6.91
CA VAL A 8 -5.36 3.46 7.56
C VAL A 8 -5.61 3.48 9.07
N ASP A 9 -5.55 4.65 9.70
CA ASP A 9 -5.78 4.81 11.13
C ASP A 9 -7.24 4.46 11.53
N LEU A 10 -8.22 4.87 10.72
CA LEU A 10 -9.64 4.60 10.94
C LEU A 10 -10.06 3.16 10.60
N TYR A 11 -9.40 2.55 9.62
CA TYR A 11 -9.74 1.21 9.11
C TYR A 11 -8.51 0.31 9.03
N PRO A 12 -7.88 -0.05 10.17
CA PRO A 12 -6.60 -0.74 10.21
C PRO A 12 -6.64 -2.20 9.73
N GLN A 13 -7.83 -2.74 9.47
CA GLN A 13 -8.06 -4.10 8.93
C GLN A 13 -8.45 -4.10 7.45
N SER A 14 -8.60 -2.93 6.83
CA SER A 14 -8.97 -2.84 5.41
C SER A 14 -7.74 -2.89 4.54
N GLY A 15 -7.51 -3.99 3.82
CA GLY A 15 -6.41 -4.08 2.87
C GLY A 15 -6.43 -2.96 1.82
N ASN A 16 -7.62 -2.50 1.44
CA ASN A 16 -7.79 -1.44 0.44
C ASN A 16 -7.25 -0.07 0.92
N THR A 17 -7.32 0.25 2.22
CA THR A 17 -6.80 1.53 2.72
C THR A 17 -5.29 1.58 2.70
N TYR A 18 -4.63 0.45 3.03
CA TYR A 18 -3.18 0.32 2.88
C TYR A 18 -2.75 0.36 1.41
N ASP A 19 -3.53 -0.23 0.49
CA ASP A 19 -3.25 -0.21 -0.94
C ASP A 19 -3.26 1.21 -1.51
N SER A 20 -4.36 1.97 -1.29
CA SER A 20 -4.44 3.36 -1.76
C SER A 20 -3.37 4.27 -1.11
N TYR A 21 -3.01 4.01 0.16
CA TYR A 21 -1.93 4.73 0.80
C TYR A 21 -0.56 4.38 0.19
N ALA A 22 -0.34 3.12 -0.15
CA ALA A 22 0.87 2.66 -0.81
C ALA A 22 1.03 3.27 -2.23
N GLU A 23 -0.03 3.32 -3.02
CA GLU A 23 -0.07 4.00 -4.34
C GLU A 23 0.34 5.46 -4.24
N THR A 24 -0.22 6.15 -3.24
CA THR A 24 0.14 7.53 -2.92
C THR A 24 1.61 7.66 -2.58
N LEU A 25 2.14 6.81 -1.71
CA LEU A 25 3.56 6.83 -1.32
C LEU A 25 4.47 6.55 -2.51
N ALA A 26 4.09 5.62 -3.39
CA ALA A 26 4.84 5.26 -4.59
C ALA A 26 4.91 6.46 -5.56
N SER A 27 3.79 7.13 -5.82
CA SER A 27 3.75 8.32 -6.69
C SER A 27 4.57 9.50 -6.14
N LEU A 28 4.74 9.58 -4.81
CA LEU A 28 5.59 10.56 -4.14
C LEU A 28 7.07 10.14 -4.06
N GLY A 29 7.46 9.00 -4.65
CA GLY A 29 8.83 8.48 -4.62
C GLY A 29 9.24 7.79 -3.31
N ASN A 30 8.32 7.65 -2.35
CA ASN A 30 8.57 7.01 -1.05
C ASN A 30 8.50 5.47 -1.17
N LYS A 31 9.37 4.89 -2.01
CA LYS A 31 9.35 3.46 -2.38
C LYS A 31 9.31 2.51 -1.18
N LYS A 32 10.17 2.72 -0.17
CA LYS A 32 10.27 1.84 1.00
C LYS A 32 8.94 1.74 1.77
N GLU A 33 8.31 2.89 2.04
CA GLU A 33 7.05 2.92 2.78
C GLU A 33 5.89 2.42 1.92
N ALA A 34 5.91 2.67 0.61
CA ALA A 34 4.94 2.10 -0.32
C ALA A 34 4.97 0.57 -0.29
N ILE A 35 6.15 -0.05 -0.43
CA ILE A 35 6.31 -1.52 -0.37
C ILE A 35 5.77 -2.09 0.94
N LYS A 36 6.07 -1.45 2.07
CA LYS A 36 5.57 -1.88 3.39
C LYS A 36 4.04 -1.87 3.46
N ASN A 37 3.40 -0.82 2.93
CA ASN A 37 1.94 -0.71 2.92
C ASN A 37 1.29 -1.69 1.94
N TYR A 38 1.85 -1.89 0.73
CA TYR A 38 1.37 -2.93 -0.19
C TYR A 38 1.47 -4.34 0.42
N LYS A 39 2.59 -4.67 1.09
CA LYS A 39 2.74 -5.96 1.77
C LYS A 39 1.66 -6.15 2.84
N LYS A 40 1.34 -5.09 3.60
CA LYS A 40 0.26 -5.12 4.59
C LYS A 40 -1.13 -5.25 3.95
N ALA A 41 -1.38 -4.55 2.83
CA ALA A 41 -2.61 -4.65 2.06
C ALA A 41 -2.88 -6.10 1.62
N PHE A 42 -1.85 -6.77 1.08
CA PHE A 42 -1.94 -8.17 0.67
C PHE A 42 -2.12 -9.13 1.85
N GLN A 43 -1.45 -8.89 2.99
CA GLN A 43 -1.66 -9.70 4.19
C GLN A 43 -3.10 -9.64 4.70
N LEU A 44 -3.73 -8.46 4.65
CA LEU A 44 -5.11 -8.25 5.09
C LEU A 44 -6.13 -8.73 4.05
N ASN A 45 -5.80 -8.62 2.76
CA ASN A 45 -6.63 -9.09 1.67
C ASN A 45 -5.75 -9.83 0.63
N PRO A 46 -5.56 -11.15 0.76
CA PRO A 46 -4.77 -11.94 -0.17
C PRO A 46 -5.34 -11.98 -1.60
N LYS A 47 -6.56 -11.50 -1.83
CA LYS A 47 -7.13 -11.34 -3.17
C LYS A 47 -6.69 -10.06 -3.87
N ASN A 48 -6.03 -9.14 -3.16
CA ASN A 48 -5.46 -7.93 -3.75
C ASN A 48 -4.14 -8.25 -4.47
N THR A 49 -4.25 -8.79 -5.68
CA THR A 49 -3.09 -9.14 -6.51
C THR A 49 -2.31 -7.92 -6.98
N ASN A 50 -2.97 -6.75 -7.13
CA ASN A 50 -2.33 -5.48 -7.47
C ASN A 50 -1.20 -5.15 -6.47
N ALA A 51 -1.46 -5.30 -5.16
CA ALA A 51 -0.45 -5.03 -4.14
C ALA A 51 0.85 -5.85 -4.34
N GLN A 52 0.76 -7.12 -4.75
CA GLN A 52 1.95 -7.93 -5.03
C GLN A 52 2.66 -7.49 -6.32
N GLU A 53 1.92 -7.13 -7.35
CA GLU A 53 2.48 -6.63 -8.61
C GLU A 53 3.25 -5.32 -8.41
N GLN A 54 2.69 -4.39 -7.63
CA GLN A 54 3.35 -3.12 -7.30
C GLN A 54 4.63 -3.33 -6.48
N VAL A 55 4.64 -4.28 -5.52
CA VAL A 55 5.86 -4.64 -4.77
C VAL A 55 6.96 -5.11 -5.73
N LYS A 56 6.65 -6.06 -6.62
CA LYS A 56 7.63 -6.57 -7.60
C LYS A 56 8.18 -5.46 -8.47
N LYS A 57 7.31 -4.57 -8.96
CA LYS A 57 7.70 -3.41 -9.78
C LYS A 57 8.63 -2.47 -9.02
N LEU A 58 8.30 -2.13 -7.77
CA LEU A 58 9.08 -1.20 -6.96
C LEU A 58 10.42 -1.77 -6.48
N GLU A 59 10.52 -3.09 -6.27
CA GLU A 59 11.77 -3.78 -5.92
C GLU A 59 12.71 -3.97 -7.12
N SER A 60 12.18 -3.87 -8.35
CA SER A 60 12.95 -4.00 -9.60
C SER A 60 13.56 -2.68 -10.12
N ILE A 61 13.37 -1.56 -9.39
CA ILE A 61 13.87 -0.22 -9.75
C ILE A 61 14.86 0.28 -8.70
#